data_AF-A0A644YSE0-F1
#
_entry.id   AF-A0A644YSE0-F1
#
_cell.length_a   1.000
_cell.length_b   1.000
_cell.length_c   1.000
_cell.angle_alpha   90.00
_cell.angle_beta   90.00
_cell.angle_gamma   90.00
#
_symmetry.space_group_name_H-M   'P 1'
#
loop_
_entity.id
_entity.type
_entity.pdbx_description
1 polymer ?
#
loop_
_entity_poly.entity_id
_entity_poly.type
_entity_poly.pdbx_seq_one_letter_code
_entity_poly.pdbx_strand_id
1 'polypeptide(L)'
;MVDILNKIINEGRLILNNITIGIRDVIREFDITKNKIEFTNDLNIFLNISAFNESRGEYYDIIKSNFNDYMGKWEIDINNKFLILSKYIKCRKLPYKIAKDEGFEMIKSEKFIISMLVELYAMNIIMDNENISKQEISKFIQSELELNDLKIPAKDIILNDLDYYFKDKKLMSLCRENIIKNGKALKNALEKTVKEFERRKKIKINLETKIINNEIENKENVIISEGHNELIIKENLKLKQEIEKLKKEIDITNNIINEHMDKEIHLQNEISKLQKDNIDLLNHGKSQYEKALVDLVKNMNDDTNGNLLDRLYCYCKGDKEQNLMFIATNFFNVFRQMGISPRETIKLGSSVSIEEYSFYNYRLNKDISDIKLCEGKVIYPSWFYNSTEILKPYVNVKGE
;
A
#
# COMPACT_ATOMS: atom_id res chain seq x y z
N MET A 1 49.19 -8.18 -24.20
CA MET A 1 48.11 -9.14 -23.86
C MET A 1 47.58 -8.92 -22.45
N VAL A 2 48.43 -8.62 -21.45
CA VAL A 2 48.01 -8.24 -20.09
C VAL A 2 47.23 -6.92 -20.05
N ASP A 3 47.54 -5.95 -20.91
CA ASP A 3 46.81 -4.67 -20.96
C ASP A 3 45.42 -4.76 -21.59
N ILE A 4 45.18 -5.71 -22.50
CA ILE A 4 43.85 -5.95 -23.08
C ILE A 4 42.95 -6.64 -22.05
N LEU A 5 43.50 -7.55 -21.24
CA LEU A 5 42.77 -8.16 -20.12
C LEU A 5 42.43 -7.14 -19.03
N ASN A 6 43.33 -6.21 -18.68
CA ASN A 6 43.01 -5.14 -17.74
C ASN A 6 42.01 -4.13 -18.31
N LYS A 7 42.01 -3.91 -19.63
CA LYS A 7 41.01 -3.06 -20.28
C LYS A 7 39.64 -3.74 -20.35
N ILE A 8 39.57 -5.04 -20.58
CA ILE A 8 38.32 -5.83 -20.51
C ILE A 8 37.81 -5.95 -19.07
N ILE A 9 38.69 -6.01 -18.06
CA ILE A 9 38.28 -6.03 -16.64
C ILE A 9 37.78 -4.64 -16.19
N ASN A 10 38.31 -3.55 -16.74
CA ASN A 10 37.83 -2.19 -16.44
C ASN A 10 36.64 -1.73 -17.30
N GLU A 11 36.54 -2.17 -18.56
CA GLU A 11 35.40 -1.92 -19.47
C GLU A 11 34.26 -2.94 -19.26
N GLY A 12 34.50 -4.02 -18.52
CA GLY A 12 33.50 -4.97 -18.04
C GLY A 12 32.58 -4.41 -16.93
N ARG A 13 32.76 -3.16 -16.52
CA ARG A 13 31.77 -2.45 -15.69
C ARG A 13 30.60 -1.97 -16.55
N LEU A 14 29.60 -2.85 -16.61
CA LEU A 14 28.17 -2.56 -16.65
C LEU A 14 27.51 -2.34 -18.02
N ILE A 15 27.53 -3.39 -18.85
CA ILE A 15 26.32 -3.78 -19.59
C ILE A 15 25.32 -4.29 -18.54
N LEU A 16 24.44 -3.40 -18.08
CA LEU A 16 23.51 -3.61 -16.96
C LEU A 16 22.13 -4.01 -17.53
N ASN A 17 22.08 -5.12 -18.25
CA ASN A 17 20.84 -5.73 -18.72
C ASN A 17 20.08 -6.34 -17.52
N ASN A 18 18.81 -5.98 -17.32
CA ASN A 18 17.84 -6.74 -16.50
C ASN A 18 18.32 -7.23 -15.12
N ILE A 19 19.18 -6.47 -14.42
CA ILE A 19 19.65 -6.90 -13.10
C ILE A 19 18.51 -6.68 -12.11
N THR A 20 17.98 -7.80 -11.62
CA THR A 20 17.10 -7.82 -10.45
C THR A 20 17.88 -7.22 -9.28
N ILE A 21 17.62 -5.95 -8.97
CA ILE A 21 18.32 -5.27 -7.89
C ILE A 21 17.91 -5.87 -6.55
N GLY A 22 18.93 -6.24 -5.78
CA GLY A 22 18.77 -6.78 -4.44
C GLY A 22 19.14 -5.76 -3.38
N ILE A 23 18.83 -6.10 -2.12
CA ILE A 23 19.20 -5.27 -0.97
C ILE A 23 20.72 -5.03 -0.88
N ARG A 24 21.54 -5.98 -1.37
CA ARG A 24 23.00 -5.86 -1.41
C ARG A 24 23.48 -4.73 -2.32
N ASP A 25 22.77 -4.50 -3.43
CA ASP A 25 23.09 -3.39 -4.33
C ASP A 25 22.74 -2.06 -3.67
N VAL A 26 21.58 -1.97 -3.00
CA VAL A 26 21.20 -0.77 -2.22
C VAL A 26 22.26 -0.46 -1.16
N ILE A 27 22.68 -1.45 -0.36
CA ILE A 27 23.74 -1.30 0.65
C ILE A 27 25.04 -0.76 0.04
N ARG A 28 25.43 -1.29 -1.14
CA ARG A 28 26.66 -0.87 -1.83
C ARG A 28 26.55 0.57 -2.31
N GLU A 29 25.49 0.91 -3.03
CA GLU A 29 25.29 2.25 -3.58
C GLU A 29 25.08 3.31 -2.47
N PHE A 30 24.56 2.90 -1.31
CA PHE A 30 24.42 3.79 -0.15
C PHE A 30 25.70 3.89 0.69
N ASP A 31 26.79 3.26 0.28
CA ASP A 31 28.09 3.25 0.99
C ASP A 31 27.99 2.73 2.45
N ILE A 32 27.04 1.83 2.71
CA ILE A 32 26.85 1.25 4.05
C ILE A 32 27.92 0.19 4.30
N THR A 33 28.99 0.59 4.99
CA THR A 33 30.16 -0.26 5.27
C THR A 33 30.02 -1.06 6.56
N LYS A 34 29.36 -0.50 7.58
CA LYS A 34 29.07 -1.11 8.89
C LYS A 34 27.57 -1.21 9.11
N ASN A 35 27.15 -2.10 10.03
CA ASN A 35 25.75 -2.28 10.42
C ASN A 35 24.77 -2.50 9.24
N LYS A 36 25.26 -3.09 8.14
CA LYS A 36 24.49 -3.41 6.91
C LYS A 36 23.15 -4.08 7.18
N ILE A 37 23.12 -4.89 8.23
CA ILE A 37 21.97 -5.68 8.64
C ILE A 37 20.91 -4.79 9.30
N GLU A 38 21.33 -3.93 10.22
CA GLU A 38 20.45 -2.96 10.86
C GLU A 38 19.86 -2.00 9.83
N PHE A 39 20.69 -1.54 8.87
CA PHE A 39 20.24 -0.72 7.75
C PHE A 39 19.13 -1.38 6.94
N THR A 40 19.29 -2.68 6.64
CA THR A 40 18.28 -3.44 5.89
C THR A 40 16.95 -3.52 6.66
N ASN A 41 17.02 -3.75 7.97
CA ASN A 41 15.86 -3.79 8.84
C ASN A 41 15.13 -2.44 8.85
N ASP A 42 15.86 -1.33 9.07
CA ASP A 42 15.30 0.01 9.04
C ASP A 42 14.62 0.32 7.71
N LEU A 43 15.28 -0.04 6.60
CA LEU A 43 14.74 0.19 5.27
C LEU A 43 13.44 -0.56 5.04
N ASN A 44 13.37 -1.84 5.45
CA ASN A 44 12.14 -2.63 5.31
C ASN A 44 10.99 -2.06 6.15
N ILE A 45 11.25 -1.69 7.41
CA ILE A 45 10.25 -1.06 8.28
C ILE A 45 9.75 0.24 7.65
N PHE A 46 10.66 1.10 7.19
CA PHE A 46 10.35 2.37 6.55
C PHE A 46 9.47 2.19 5.30
N LEU A 47 9.82 1.26 4.41
CA LEU A 47 9.05 1.00 3.19
C LEU A 47 7.65 0.45 3.52
N ASN A 48 7.55 -0.46 4.48
CA ASN A 48 6.27 -1.06 4.88
C ASN A 48 5.32 -0.05 5.54
N ILE A 49 5.85 0.87 6.36
CA ILE A 49 5.08 1.98 6.94
C ILE A 49 4.63 2.96 5.85
N SER A 50 5.52 3.29 4.91
CA SER A 50 5.25 4.25 3.83
C SER A 50 4.19 3.77 2.85
N ALA A 51 4.03 2.45 2.69
CA ALA A 51 3.11 1.83 1.72
C ALA A 51 1.64 2.22 1.89
N PHE A 52 1.21 2.61 3.10
CA PHE A 52 -0.18 2.96 3.41
C PHE A 52 -0.31 4.36 4.02
N ASN A 53 0.64 5.25 3.70
CA ASN A 53 0.53 6.65 4.06
C ASN A 53 -0.64 7.30 3.28
N GLU A 54 -1.50 8.00 4.00
CA GLU A 54 -2.70 8.69 3.48
C GLU A 54 -2.41 10.13 3.05
N SER A 55 -1.18 10.62 3.28
CA SER A 55 -0.74 11.92 2.80
C SER A 55 -0.95 12.03 1.28
N ARG A 56 -1.48 13.16 0.81
CA ARG A 56 -1.64 13.45 -0.61
C ARG A 56 -0.27 13.45 -1.29
N GLY A 57 -0.08 12.63 -2.31
CA GLY A 57 1.17 12.54 -3.09
C GLY A 57 1.39 11.15 -3.69
N GLU A 58 2.31 11.02 -4.64
CA GLU A 58 2.67 9.70 -5.17
C GLU A 58 3.51 8.92 -4.15
N TYR A 59 3.40 7.59 -4.16
CA TYR A 59 4.13 6.72 -3.23
C TYR A 59 5.63 7.01 -3.14
N TYR A 60 6.28 7.30 -4.28
CA TYR A 60 7.70 7.62 -4.31
C TYR A 60 8.02 9.00 -3.74
N ASP A 61 7.12 9.98 -3.89
CA ASP A 61 7.29 11.30 -3.27
C ASP A 61 7.21 11.18 -1.75
N ILE A 62 6.28 10.38 -1.24
CA ILE A 62 6.13 10.09 0.19
C ILE A 62 7.39 9.40 0.75
N ILE A 63 7.94 8.42 0.02
CA ILE A 63 9.20 7.78 0.41
C ILE A 63 10.32 8.82 0.41
N LYS A 64 10.46 9.61 -0.66
CA LYS A 64 11.55 10.58 -0.76
C LYS A 64 11.44 11.67 0.32
N SER A 65 10.24 12.16 0.62
CA SER A 65 10.02 13.22 1.61
C SER A 65 10.30 12.75 3.03
N ASN A 66 9.92 11.51 3.36
CA ASN A 66 10.02 10.99 4.72
C ASN A 66 11.34 10.23 4.95
N PHE A 67 12.17 10.08 3.91
CA PHE A 67 13.39 9.27 4.02
C PHE A 67 14.30 9.77 5.14
N ASN A 68 14.53 11.08 5.25
CA ASN A 68 15.41 11.64 6.27
C ASN A 68 14.86 11.46 7.70
N ASP A 69 13.54 11.48 7.87
CA ASP A 69 12.92 11.31 9.19
C ASP A 69 13.11 9.89 9.74
N TYR A 70 13.11 8.89 8.85
CA TYR A 70 13.22 7.47 9.22
C TYR A 70 14.63 6.90 9.08
N MET A 71 15.38 7.36 8.07
CA MET A 71 16.69 6.83 7.69
C MET A 71 17.83 7.83 7.96
N GLY A 72 17.55 8.99 8.57
CA GLY A 72 18.52 10.07 8.77
C GLY A 72 19.78 9.67 9.55
N LYS A 73 19.70 8.68 10.44
CA LYS A 73 20.86 8.14 11.18
C LYS A 73 21.94 7.51 10.29
N TRP A 74 21.60 7.22 9.03
CA TRP A 74 22.51 6.64 8.04
C TRP A 74 23.21 7.69 7.18
N GLU A 75 22.88 8.98 7.33
CA GLU A 75 23.52 10.11 6.63
C GLU A 75 23.53 9.96 5.09
N ILE A 76 22.49 9.34 4.54
CA ILE A 76 22.37 9.10 3.11
C ILE A 76 21.77 10.32 2.42
N ASP A 77 22.46 10.84 1.41
CA ASP A 77 21.88 11.81 0.48
C ASP A 77 20.88 11.12 -0.46
N ILE A 78 19.63 11.06 -0.01
CA ILE A 78 18.56 10.43 -0.77
C ILE A 78 18.27 11.16 -2.08
N ASN A 79 18.56 12.46 -2.21
CA ASN A 79 18.25 13.19 -3.45
C ASN A 79 19.07 12.67 -4.63
N ASN A 80 20.33 12.32 -4.37
CA ASN A 80 21.24 11.76 -5.37
C ASN A 80 21.15 10.23 -5.47
N LYS A 81 20.76 9.55 -4.39
CA LYS A 81 20.75 8.08 -4.33
C LYS A 81 19.36 7.46 -4.43
N PHE A 82 18.29 8.23 -4.63
CA PHE A 82 16.93 7.68 -4.73
C PHE A 82 16.80 6.63 -5.84
N LEU A 83 17.56 6.80 -6.93
CA LEU A 83 17.55 5.93 -8.10
C LEU A 83 17.66 4.45 -7.70
N ILE A 84 18.68 4.05 -6.93
CA ILE A 84 18.87 2.64 -6.57
C ILE A 84 17.73 2.11 -5.68
N LEU A 85 17.19 2.97 -4.81
CA LEU A 85 16.10 2.61 -3.90
C LEU A 85 14.81 2.37 -4.67
N SER A 86 14.44 3.26 -5.59
CA SER A 86 13.26 3.09 -6.43
C SER A 86 13.34 1.83 -7.29
N LYS A 87 14.54 1.45 -7.75
CA LYS A 87 14.79 0.22 -8.51
C LYS A 87 14.58 -1.02 -7.62
N TYR A 88 15.13 -1.01 -6.42
CA TYR A 88 14.90 -2.06 -5.43
C TYR A 88 13.41 -2.23 -5.10
N ILE A 89 12.70 -1.12 -4.86
CA ILE A 89 11.26 -1.13 -4.60
C ILE A 89 10.52 -1.73 -5.80
N LYS A 90 10.76 -1.25 -7.04
CA LYS A 90 10.14 -1.77 -8.27
C LYS A 90 10.36 -3.29 -8.43
N CYS A 91 11.58 -3.77 -8.21
CA CYS A 91 11.93 -5.18 -8.40
C CYS A 91 11.45 -6.10 -7.26
N ARG A 92 11.46 -5.63 -6.01
CA ARG A 92 11.29 -6.49 -4.82
C ARG A 92 10.03 -6.21 -4.02
N LYS A 93 9.61 -4.95 -3.96
CA LYS A 93 8.44 -4.51 -3.19
C LYS A 93 7.25 -4.13 -4.06
N LEU A 94 7.38 -4.01 -5.39
CA LEU A 94 6.32 -3.52 -6.30
C LEU A 94 6.29 -4.20 -7.70
N PRO A 95 6.50 -5.51 -7.88
CA PRO A 95 6.05 -6.09 -9.13
C PRO A 95 4.52 -5.86 -9.23
N TYR A 96 4.06 -5.39 -10.40
CA TYR A 96 2.66 -5.25 -10.83
C TYR A 96 1.89 -3.94 -10.47
N LYS A 97 2.36 -2.78 -10.94
CA LYS A 97 1.40 -1.74 -11.37
C LYS A 97 0.85 -2.16 -12.74
N ILE A 98 -0.46 -2.37 -12.86
CA ILE A 98 -1.10 -2.51 -14.18
C ILE A 98 -1.25 -1.10 -14.74
N ALA A 99 -0.57 -0.79 -15.84
CA ALA A 99 -0.94 0.35 -16.66
C ALA A 99 -2.30 0.05 -17.31
N LYS A 100 -3.29 0.91 -17.12
CA LYS A 100 -4.54 0.83 -17.87
C LYS A 100 -4.93 2.21 -18.38
N ASP A 101 -4.94 2.31 -19.71
CA ASP A 101 -5.52 3.31 -20.65
C ASP A 101 -5.52 4.82 -20.35
N GLU A 102 -5.52 5.33 -19.10
CA GLU A 102 -5.63 6.78 -18.82
C GLU A 102 -4.84 7.28 -17.59
N GLY A 103 -3.89 6.50 -17.07
CA GLY A 103 -3.03 6.94 -15.96
C GLY A 103 -2.65 5.79 -15.02
N PHE A 104 -1.77 6.08 -14.06
CA PHE A 104 -1.46 5.13 -12.98
C PHE A 104 -2.43 5.34 -11.82
N GLU A 105 -3.46 4.51 -11.69
CA GLU A 105 -4.13 4.36 -10.39
C GLU A 105 -3.21 3.61 -9.41
N MET A 106 -3.32 3.91 -8.12
CA MET A 106 -2.70 3.13 -7.03
C MET A 106 -3.36 1.75 -6.89
N ILE A 107 -3.36 0.94 -7.95
CA ILE A 107 -3.75 -0.45 -7.86
C ILE A 107 -2.53 -1.22 -7.36
N LYS A 108 -2.41 -1.29 -6.04
CA LYS A 108 -1.57 -2.29 -5.36
C LYS A 108 -1.95 -3.66 -5.93
N SER A 109 -1.03 -4.45 -6.48
CA SER A 109 -1.41 -5.78 -7.00
C SER A 109 -1.84 -6.72 -5.89
N GLU A 110 -2.57 -7.78 -6.23
CA GLU A 110 -2.92 -8.81 -5.26
C GLU A 110 -1.67 -9.44 -4.62
N LYS A 111 -0.64 -9.72 -5.43
CA LYS A 111 0.63 -10.24 -4.94
C LYS A 111 1.36 -9.26 -4.01
N PHE A 112 1.29 -7.96 -4.29
CA PHE A 112 1.79 -6.94 -3.37
C PHE A 112 1.07 -6.99 -2.02
N ILE A 113 -0.27 -7.00 -2.04
CA ILE A 113 -1.09 -7.02 -0.82
C ILE A 113 -0.82 -8.30 -0.01
N ILE A 114 -0.67 -9.45 -0.67
CA ILE A 114 -0.27 -10.72 -0.04
C ILE A 114 1.13 -10.62 0.59
N SER A 115 2.13 -10.11 -0.15
CA SER A 115 3.51 -9.99 0.36
C SER A 115 3.59 -9.06 1.57
N MET A 116 2.90 -7.92 1.49
CA MET A 116 2.79 -6.97 2.60
C MET A 116 2.11 -7.59 3.82
N LEU A 117 1.03 -8.35 3.60
CA LEU A 117 0.32 -9.05 4.67
C LEU A 117 1.26 -10.02 5.39
N VAL A 118 1.99 -10.85 4.64
CA VAL A 118 2.94 -11.83 5.17
C VAL A 118 4.07 -11.15 5.94
N GLU A 119 4.71 -10.13 5.37
CA GLU A 119 5.86 -9.45 6.00
C GLU A 119 5.46 -8.69 7.28
N LEU A 120 4.39 -7.90 7.22
CA LEU A 120 3.90 -7.14 8.38
C LEU A 120 3.40 -8.08 9.49
N TYR A 121 2.76 -9.18 9.12
CA TYR A 121 2.31 -10.16 10.09
C TYR A 121 3.50 -10.88 10.75
N ALA A 122 4.52 -11.26 9.98
CA ALA A 122 5.76 -11.82 10.52
C ALA A 122 6.45 -10.85 11.49
N MET A 123 6.55 -9.56 11.15
CA MET A 123 7.10 -8.54 12.06
C MET A 123 6.30 -8.43 13.36
N ASN A 124 4.97 -8.48 13.28
CA ASN A 124 4.09 -8.43 14.45
C ASN A 124 4.26 -9.67 15.34
N ILE A 125 4.39 -10.86 14.76
CA ILE A 125 4.70 -12.10 15.51
C ILE A 125 6.06 -11.99 16.22
N ILE A 126 7.08 -11.45 15.55
CA ILE A 126 8.43 -11.26 16.13
C ILE A 126 8.41 -10.29 17.33
N MET A 127 7.51 -9.30 17.36
CA MET A 127 7.37 -8.40 18.52
C MET A 127 7.07 -9.19 19.81
N ASP A 128 6.19 -10.18 19.70
CA ASP A 128 5.62 -10.90 20.83
C ASP A 128 6.40 -12.18 21.18
N ASN A 129 7.46 -12.52 20.43
CA ASN A 129 8.18 -13.79 20.55
C ASN A 129 9.72 -13.61 20.59
N GLU A 130 10.36 -13.97 21.71
CA GLU A 130 11.78 -13.67 21.93
C GLU A 130 12.79 -14.69 21.38
N ASN A 131 12.38 -15.88 20.91
CA ASN A 131 13.32 -16.90 20.41
C ASN A 131 12.68 -17.80 19.34
N ILE A 132 11.93 -17.21 18.43
CA ILE A 132 11.23 -17.95 17.37
C ILE A 132 12.11 -18.15 16.13
N SER A 133 12.09 -19.35 15.55
CA SER A 133 12.81 -19.64 14.30
C SER A 133 12.01 -19.24 13.05
N LYS A 134 12.72 -19.03 11.93
CA LYS A 134 12.09 -18.76 10.62
C LYS A 134 11.06 -19.84 10.25
N GLN A 135 11.38 -21.10 10.52
CA GLN A 135 10.51 -22.23 10.18
C GLN A 135 9.23 -22.24 11.00
N GLU A 136 9.32 -21.90 12.30
CA GLU A 136 8.15 -21.79 13.18
C GLU A 136 7.24 -20.63 12.75
N ILE A 137 7.81 -19.46 12.43
CA ILE A 137 7.03 -18.34 11.89
C ILE A 137 6.37 -18.73 10.58
N SER A 138 7.11 -19.30 9.62
CA SER A 138 6.53 -19.69 8.34
C SER A 138 5.39 -20.71 8.49
N LYS A 139 5.54 -21.69 9.39
CA LYS A 139 4.48 -22.67 9.70
C LYS A 139 3.27 -22.00 10.33
N PHE A 140 3.49 -21.13 11.32
CA PHE A 140 2.41 -20.41 11.99
C PHE A 140 1.64 -19.49 11.05
N ILE A 141 2.34 -18.71 10.22
CA ILE A 141 1.71 -17.86 9.21
C ILE A 141 0.90 -18.73 8.23
N GLN A 142 1.45 -19.84 7.75
CA GLN A 142 0.74 -20.73 6.83
C GLN A 142 -0.54 -21.29 7.47
N SER A 143 -0.49 -21.76 8.71
CA SER A 143 -1.68 -22.28 9.41
C SER A 143 -2.74 -21.20 9.60
N GLU A 144 -2.34 -19.99 9.98
CA GLU A 144 -3.26 -18.87 10.17
C GLU A 144 -3.91 -18.44 8.85
N LEU A 145 -3.14 -18.40 7.76
CA LEU A 145 -3.68 -18.11 6.44
C LEU A 145 -4.68 -19.19 5.99
N GLU A 146 -4.35 -20.48 6.19
CA GLU A 146 -5.24 -21.59 5.85
C GLU A 146 -6.55 -21.57 6.66
N LEU A 147 -6.50 -21.24 7.96
CA LEU A 147 -7.68 -21.07 8.81
C LEU A 147 -8.60 -19.93 8.32
N ASN A 148 -8.06 -18.97 7.59
CA ASN A 148 -8.78 -17.86 6.98
C ASN A 148 -9.14 -18.12 5.50
N ASP A 149 -9.11 -19.38 5.04
CA ASP A 149 -9.37 -19.80 3.66
C ASP A 149 -8.41 -19.19 2.62
N LEU A 150 -7.22 -18.76 3.05
CA LEU A 150 -6.20 -18.17 2.19
C LEU A 150 -5.24 -19.24 1.66
N LYS A 151 -5.48 -19.67 0.42
CA LYS A 151 -4.62 -20.64 -0.28
C LYS A 151 -3.38 -19.97 -0.87
N ILE A 152 -2.46 -19.56 -0.01
CA ILE A 152 -1.13 -19.07 -0.41
C ILE A 152 -0.17 -20.27 -0.38
N PRO A 153 0.51 -20.61 -1.49
CA PRO A 153 1.52 -21.67 -1.48
C PRO A 153 2.66 -21.31 -0.52
N ALA A 154 3.10 -22.24 0.33
CA ALA A 154 4.18 -22.00 1.29
C ALA A 154 5.49 -21.48 0.66
N LYS A 155 5.77 -21.86 -0.59
CA LYS A 155 6.91 -21.36 -1.38
C LYS A 155 6.84 -19.86 -1.70
N ASP A 156 5.63 -19.29 -1.69
CA ASP A 156 5.36 -17.89 -1.99
C ASP A 156 5.39 -17.02 -0.72
N ILE A 157 5.39 -17.64 0.48
CA ILE A 157 5.67 -16.99 1.76
C ILE A 157 7.19 -16.78 1.87
N ILE A 158 7.68 -15.77 1.17
CA ILE A 158 9.11 -15.46 1.10
C ILE A 158 9.45 -14.46 2.21
N LEU A 159 9.98 -14.95 3.33
CA LEU A 159 10.50 -14.11 4.42
C LEU A 159 11.97 -13.69 4.20
N ASN A 160 12.47 -13.73 2.95
CA ASN A 160 13.91 -13.52 2.67
C ASN A 160 14.41 -12.14 3.08
N ASP A 161 13.55 -11.12 3.02
CA ASP A 161 13.88 -9.78 3.51
C ASP A 161 13.98 -9.73 5.05
N LEU A 162 13.43 -10.74 5.74
CA LEU A 162 13.53 -10.98 7.19
C LEU A 162 14.51 -12.11 7.56
N ASP A 163 15.32 -12.63 6.63
CA ASP A 163 16.28 -13.71 6.96
C ASP A 163 17.32 -13.30 7.99
N TYR A 164 17.58 -11.99 8.09
CA TYR A 164 18.57 -11.45 9.00
C TYR A 164 18.16 -11.54 10.47
N TYR A 165 16.86 -11.56 10.78
CA TYR A 165 16.37 -11.66 12.16
C TYR A 165 16.74 -13.00 12.81
N PHE A 166 16.97 -14.02 11.99
CA PHE A 166 17.22 -15.40 12.44
C PHE A 166 18.70 -15.79 12.43
N LYS A 167 19.62 -14.86 12.15
CA LYS A 167 21.05 -15.19 12.03
C LYS A 167 21.73 -15.49 13.38
N ASP A 168 21.44 -14.69 14.40
CA ASP A 168 21.92 -14.92 15.77
C ASP A 168 21.03 -14.20 16.81
N LYS A 169 21.15 -14.59 18.08
CA LYS A 169 20.31 -14.09 19.17
C LYS A 169 20.52 -12.59 19.48
N LYS A 170 21.75 -12.09 19.38
CA LYS A 170 22.07 -10.69 19.69
C LYS A 170 21.48 -9.77 18.63
N LEU A 171 21.64 -10.15 17.37
CA LEU A 171 21.06 -9.46 16.23
C LEU A 171 19.53 -9.51 16.25
N MET A 172 18.95 -10.65 16.61
CA MET A 172 17.50 -10.78 16.80
C MET A 172 16.98 -9.77 17.83
N SER A 173 17.66 -9.64 18.98
CA SER A 173 17.31 -8.67 20.02
C SER A 173 17.34 -7.22 19.50
N LEU A 174 18.44 -6.83 18.83
CA LEU A 174 18.59 -5.47 18.28
C LEU A 174 17.52 -5.15 17.22
N CYS A 175 17.27 -6.09 16.32
CA CYS A 175 16.26 -5.92 15.29
C CYS A 175 14.85 -5.86 15.89
N ARG A 176 14.57 -6.65 16.93
CA ARG A 176 13.29 -6.64 17.65
C ARG A 176 13.06 -5.34 18.39
N GLU A 177 14.06 -4.78 19.08
CA GLU A 177 13.95 -3.46 19.73
C GLU A 177 13.47 -2.38 18.75
N ASN A 178 13.99 -2.42 17.53
CA ASN A 178 13.57 -1.49 16.47
C ASN A 178 12.13 -1.74 15.99
N ILE A 179 11.70 -3.00 15.87
CA ILE A 179 10.30 -3.32 15.57
C ILE A 179 9.39 -2.81 16.70
N ILE A 180 9.74 -3.07 17.96
CA ILE A 180 8.98 -2.61 19.14
C ILE A 180 8.84 -1.10 19.14
N LYS A 181 9.93 -0.38 18.88
CA LYS A 181 9.93 1.09 18.77
C LYS A 181 8.93 1.61 17.73
N ASN A 182 8.76 0.87 16.62
CA ASN A 182 7.83 1.21 15.54
C ASN A 182 6.49 0.46 15.63
N GLY A 183 6.22 -0.25 16.73
CA GLY A 183 5.14 -1.21 16.84
C GLY A 183 3.75 -0.64 16.55
N LYS A 184 3.46 0.59 17.02
CA LYS A 184 2.18 1.26 16.73
C LYS A 184 1.99 1.52 15.23
N ALA A 185 3.02 2.00 14.55
CA ALA A 185 2.96 2.29 13.11
C ALA A 185 2.84 1.00 12.29
N LEU A 186 3.55 -0.06 12.70
CA LEU A 186 3.46 -1.38 12.06
C LEU A 186 2.09 -2.03 12.24
N LYS A 187 1.50 -1.97 13.44
CA LYS A 187 0.13 -2.45 13.68
C LYS A 187 -0.89 -1.70 12.82
N ASN A 188 -0.80 -0.37 12.74
CA ASN A 188 -1.64 0.43 11.87
C ASN A 188 -1.47 0.04 10.37
N ALA A 189 -0.24 -0.19 9.92
CA ALA A 189 0.03 -0.62 8.54
C ALA A 189 -0.53 -2.03 8.26
N LEU A 190 -0.44 -2.95 9.22
CA LEU A 190 -1.02 -4.29 9.12
C LEU A 190 -2.55 -4.22 9.04
N GLU A 191 -3.21 -3.47 9.91
CA GLU A 191 -4.67 -3.28 9.88
C GLU A 191 -5.16 -2.72 8.54
N LYS A 192 -4.45 -1.72 8.00
CA LYS A 192 -4.75 -1.17 6.66
C LYS A 192 -4.57 -2.22 5.56
N THR A 193 -3.54 -3.05 5.68
CA THR A 193 -3.27 -4.14 4.72
C THR A 193 -4.37 -5.20 4.77
N VAL A 194 -4.78 -5.61 5.97
CA VAL A 194 -5.87 -6.56 6.20
C VAL A 194 -7.17 -6.01 5.62
N LYS A 195 -7.57 -4.78 5.95
CA LYS A 195 -8.80 -4.17 5.41
C LYS A 195 -8.81 -4.12 3.88
N GLU A 196 -7.68 -3.76 3.28
CA GLU A 196 -7.57 -3.72 1.81
C GLU A 196 -7.62 -5.12 1.20
N PHE A 197 -7.07 -6.13 1.88
CA PHE A 197 -7.19 -7.53 1.48
C PHE A 197 -8.65 -8.02 1.56
N GLU A 198 -9.30 -7.83 2.72
CA GLU A 198 -10.69 -8.20 2.97
C GLU A 198 -11.64 -7.58 1.94
N ARG A 199 -11.45 -6.28 1.66
CA ARG A 199 -12.22 -5.55 0.63
C ARG A 199 -12.15 -6.22 -0.75
N ARG A 200 -10.96 -6.71 -1.13
CA ARG A 200 -10.72 -7.29 -2.46
C ARG A 200 -11.20 -8.73 -2.58
N LYS A 201 -10.97 -9.53 -1.55
CA LYS A 201 -11.31 -10.95 -1.54
C LYS A 201 -12.71 -11.23 -1.00
N LYS A 202 -13.36 -10.23 -0.41
CA LYS A 202 -14.68 -10.35 0.23
C LYS A 202 -14.71 -11.45 1.29
N ILE A 203 -13.61 -11.58 2.01
CA ILE A 203 -13.46 -12.49 3.15
C ILE A 203 -13.11 -11.64 4.38
N LYS A 204 -13.39 -12.17 5.56
CA LYS A 204 -12.92 -11.59 6.82
C LYS A 204 -11.68 -12.35 7.26
N ILE A 205 -10.62 -11.64 7.63
CA ILE A 205 -9.39 -12.24 8.11
C ILE A 205 -9.27 -11.98 9.60
N ASN A 206 -9.12 -13.04 10.38
CA ASN A 206 -8.77 -12.98 11.79
C ASN A 206 -7.40 -13.64 11.99
N LEU A 207 -6.37 -12.81 12.18
CA LEU A 207 -5.00 -13.26 12.41
C LEU A 207 -4.69 -13.23 13.90
N GLU A 208 -4.37 -14.37 14.50
CA GLU A 208 -4.02 -14.44 15.91
C GLU A 208 -2.54 -14.13 16.18
N THR A 209 -2.27 -13.23 17.12
CA THR A 209 -0.90 -13.01 17.62
C THR A 209 -0.74 -13.72 18.96
N LYS A 210 -0.08 -14.88 18.93
CA LYS A 210 0.17 -15.71 20.13
C LYS A 210 1.66 -15.76 20.48
N ILE A 211 1.96 -16.01 21.76
CA ILE A 211 3.29 -16.45 22.21
C ILE A 211 3.45 -17.90 21.77
N ILE A 212 4.46 -18.20 20.96
CA ILE A 212 4.71 -19.47 20.26
C ILE A 212 5.59 -20.43 21.11
N ASN A 213 5.77 -20.17 22.42
CA ASN A 213 6.54 -21.06 23.29
C ASN A 213 5.73 -22.22 23.90
N ASN A 214 6.33 -23.41 23.80
CA ASN A 214 5.89 -24.71 24.32
C ASN A 214 5.89 -24.81 25.86
N GLU A 215 4.87 -25.50 26.38
CA GLU A 215 4.65 -26.19 27.66
C GLU A 215 5.64 -26.02 28.84
N ILE A 216 5.09 -25.68 30.02
CA ILE A 216 5.36 -26.39 31.28
C ILE A 216 4.03 -26.56 32.04
N GLU A 217 3.49 -27.78 32.05
CA GLU A 217 2.47 -28.22 33.01
C GLU A 217 3.08 -28.27 34.42
N ASN A 218 2.30 -27.87 35.43
CA ASN A 218 2.46 -28.40 36.79
C ASN A 218 1.07 -28.61 37.41
N LYS A 219 0.66 -29.87 37.52
CA LYS A 219 -0.42 -30.33 38.39
C LYS A 219 0.19 -30.74 39.74
N GLU A 220 -0.35 -30.21 40.84
CA GLU A 220 -0.31 -30.91 42.12
C GLU A 220 -1.74 -31.09 42.65
N ASN A 221 -2.08 -32.36 42.90
CA ASN A 221 -3.29 -32.80 43.59
C ASN A 221 -3.00 -32.92 45.09
N VAL A 222 -3.94 -32.53 45.94
CA VAL A 222 -4.10 -33.11 47.29
C VAL A 222 -5.60 -33.34 47.54
N ILE A 223 -5.95 -34.58 47.92
CA ILE A 223 -7.27 -35.08 48.32
C ILE A 223 -7.17 -35.56 49.78
N ILE A 224 -8.27 -35.51 50.54
CA ILE A 224 -8.80 -36.48 51.55
C ILE A 224 -9.96 -35.76 52.29
N SER A 225 -11.27 -36.02 52.06
CA SER A 225 -12.18 -37.16 52.44
C SER A 225 -12.38 -37.34 53.95
N GLU A 226 -13.53 -37.65 54.56
CA GLU A 226 -15.00 -37.61 54.35
C GLU A 226 -15.64 -38.16 55.67
N GLY A 227 -16.93 -37.95 55.97
CA GLY A 227 -17.50 -38.49 57.23
C GLY A 227 -19.02 -38.41 57.48
N HIS A 228 -19.87 -38.70 56.48
CA HIS A 228 -21.16 -39.41 56.58
C HIS A 228 -22.02 -39.41 57.89
N ASN A 229 -22.35 -38.24 58.42
CA ASN A 229 -23.71 -37.93 58.95
C ASN A 229 -24.17 -36.53 58.51
N GLU A 230 -23.33 -35.87 57.72
CA GLU A 230 -23.55 -34.58 57.07
C GLU A 230 -24.17 -34.72 55.68
N LEU A 231 -24.12 -35.87 55.00
CA LEU A 231 -24.40 -35.90 53.55
C LEU A 231 -25.78 -35.42 53.18
N ILE A 232 -26.84 -35.85 53.86
CA ILE A 232 -28.21 -35.43 53.49
C ILE A 232 -28.43 -33.92 53.75
N ILE A 233 -27.76 -33.36 54.76
CA ILE A 233 -27.84 -31.93 55.13
C ILE A 233 -26.92 -31.08 54.25
N LYS A 234 -25.68 -31.53 53.99
CA LYS A 234 -24.71 -30.90 53.07
C LYS A 234 -25.18 -30.96 51.63
N GLU A 235 -25.81 -32.04 51.19
CA GLU A 235 -26.29 -32.22 49.83
C GLU A 235 -27.50 -31.32 49.58
N ASN A 236 -28.42 -31.18 50.54
CA ASN A 236 -29.47 -30.16 50.49
C ASN A 236 -28.93 -28.72 50.60
N LEU A 237 -27.94 -28.45 51.46
CA LEU A 237 -27.31 -27.12 51.55
C LEU A 237 -26.51 -26.77 50.29
N LYS A 238 -25.80 -27.75 49.70
CA LYS A 238 -25.12 -27.60 48.42
C LYS A 238 -26.12 -27.36 47.31
N LEU A 239 -27.16 -28.18 47.18
CA LEU A 239 -28.21 -27.99 46.18
C LEU A 239 -28.89 -26.63 46.31
N LYS A 240 -29.14 -26.16 47.55
CA LYS A 240 -29.75 -24.84 47.78
C LYS A 240 -28.79 -23.69 47.43
N GLN A 241 -27.52 -23.79 47.81
CA GLN A 241 -26.48 -22.83 47.44
C GLN A 241 -26.21 -22.84 45.92
N GLU A 242 -26.30 -24.01 45.28
CA GLU A 242 -26.09 -24.21 43.85
C GLU A 242 -27.28 -23.68 43.04
N ILE A 243 -28.51 -23.90 43.50
CA ILE A 243 -29.72 -23.27 42.93
C ILE A 243 -29.65 -21.74 43.07
N GLU A 244 -29.19 -21.23 44.20
CA GLU A 244 -29.10 -19.79 44.45
C GLU A 244 -27.96 -19.14 43.63
N LYS A 245 -26.86 -19.87 43.43
CA LYS A 245 -25.78 -19.50 42.53
C LYS A 245 -26.23 -19.52 41.08
N LEU A 246 -26.91 -20.58 40.64
CA LEU A 246 -27.48 -20.71 39.29
C LEU A 246 -28.53 -19.62 39.01
N LYS A 247 -29.36 -19.24 39.99
CA LYS A 247 -30.29 -18.10 39.84
C LYS A 247 -29.55 -16.78 39.64
N LYS A 248 -28.51 -16.51 40.43
CA LYS A 248 -27.67 -15.32 40.24
C LYS A 248 -26.96 -15.34 38.90
N GLU A 249 -26.46 -16.49 38.46
CA GLU A 249 -25.83 -16.65 37.15
C GLU A 249 -26.84 -16.45 36.00
N ILE A 250 -28.07 -16.93 36.13
CA ILE A 250 -29.16 -16.69 35.16
C ILE A 250 -29.52 -15.20 35.10
N ASP A 251 -29.66 -14.52 36.25
CA ASP A 251 -29.98 -13.09 36.27
C ASP A 251 -28.84 -12.24 35.67
N ILE A 252 -27.58 -12.58 35.97
CA ILE A 252 -26.42 -11.93 35.35
C ILE A 252 -26.42 -12.18 33.84
N THR A 253 -26.68 -13.42 33.41
CA THR A 253 -26.71 -13.79 31.99
C THR A 253 -27.83 -13.07 31.25
N ASN A 254 -29.02 -12.93 31.84
CA ASN A 254 -30.14 -12.18 31.27
C ASN A 254 -29.82 -10.69 31.14
N ASN A 255 -29.15 -10.09 32.12
CA ASN A 255 -28.70 -8.70 32.04
C ASN A 255 -27.66 -8.51 30.92
N ILE A 256 -26.71 -9.44 30.80
CA ILE A 256 -25.72 -9.43 29.70
C ILE A 256 -26.41 -9.57 28.33
N ILE A 257 -27.38 -10.47 28.20
CA ILE A 257 -28.16 -10.65 26.97
C ILE A 257 -28.92 -9.36 26.61
N ASN A 258 -29.58 -8.72 27.57
CA ASN A 258 -30.32 -7.48 27.33
C ASN A 258 -29.39 -6.33 26.91
N GLU A 259 -28.23 -6.18 27.57
CA GLU A 259 -27.23 -5.20 27.15
C GLU A 259 -26.69 -5.48 25.73
N HIS A 260 -26.54 -6.75 25.36
CA HIS A 260 -26.15 -7.13 24.00
C HIS A 260 -27.25 -6.85 22.98
N MET A 261 -28.52 -7.10 23.32
CA MET A 261 -29.66 -6.77 22.46
C MET A 261 -29.80 -5.25 22.26
N ASP A 262 -29.63 -4.45 23.30
CA ASP A 262 -29.68 -2.98 23.19
C ASP A 262 -28.53 -2.43 22.33
N LYS A 263 -27.33 -3.00 22.50
CA LYS A 263 -26.18 -2.69 21.63
C LYS A 263 -26.45 -3.11 20.18
N GLU A 264 -27.06 -4.26 19.96
CA GLU A 264 -27.40 -4.74 18.62
C GLU A 264 -28.43 -3.81 17.95
N ILE A 265 -29.49 -3.40 18.66
CA ILE A 265 -30.49 -2.44 18.16
C ILE A 265 -29.82 -1.10 17.83
N HIS A 266 -28.94 -0.59 18.70
CA HIS A 266 -28.20 0.64 18.43
C HIS A 266 -27.34 0.52 17.16
N LEU A 267 -26.60 -0.58 17.02
CA LEU A 267 -25.76 -0.84 15.85
C LEU A 267 -26.58 -1.00 14.57
N GLN A 268 -27.75 -1.66 14.62
CA GLN A 268 -28.65 -1.77 13.47
C GLN A 268 -29.20 -0.40 13.02
N ASN A 269 -29.52 0.48 13.97
CA ASN A 269 -29.94 1.85 13.67
C ASN A 269 -28.81 2.67 13.06
N GLU A 270 -27.58 2.52 13.56
CA GLU A 270 -26.40 3.20 13.04
C GLU A 270 -26.05 2.72 11.62
N ILE A 271 -26.11 1.41 11.38
CA ILE A 271 -25.94 0.83 10.03
C ILE A 271 -27.00 1.39 9.08
N SER A 272 -28.26 1.43 9.49
CA SER A 272 -29.35 1.96 8.67
C SER A 272 -29.16 3.44 8.32
N LYS A 273 -28.68 4.23 9.28
CA LYS A 273 -28.34 5.64 9.06
C LYS A 273 -27.17 5.80 8.08
N LEU A 274 -26.08 5.06 8.28
CA LEU A 274 -24.91 5.09 7.42
C LEU A 274 -25.22 4.63 5.99
N GLN A 275 -26.08 3.63 5.82
CA GLN A 275 -26.55 3.19 4.51
C GLN A 275 -27.32 4.30 3.78
N LYS A 276 -28.18 5.03 4.49
CA LYS A 276 -28.91 6.17 3.94
C LYS A 276 -27.96 7.30 3.52
N ASP A 277 -27.04 7.67 4.40
CA ASP A 277 -26.05 8.72 4.12
C ASP A 277 -25.16 8.36 2.91
N ASN A 278 -24.81 7.08 2.74
CA ASN A 278 -24.04 6.61 1.60
C ASN A 278 -24.83 6.70 0.27
N ILE A 279 -26.12 6.33 0.29
CA ILE A 279 -27.00 6.48 -0.88
C ILE A 279 -27.11 7.95 -1.28
N ASP A 280 -27.29 8.84 -0.30
CA ASP A 280 -27.39 10.28 -0.55
C ASP A 280 -26.09 10.87 -1.11
N LEU A 281 -24.93 10.43 -0.60
CA LEU A 281 -23.61 10.82 -1.14
C LEU A 281 -23.40 10.33 -2.57
N LEU A 282 -23.79 9.09 -2.88
CA LEU A 282 -23.70 8.54 -4.24
C LEU A 282 -24.60 9.31 -5.22
N ASN A 283 -25.83 9.62 -4.80
CA ASN A 283 -26.76 10.42 -5.60
C ASN A 283 -26.24 11.84 -5.81
N HIS A 284 -25.66 12.44 -4.77
CA HIS A 284 -25.04 13.76 -4.86
C HIS A 284 -23.85 13.76 -5.82
N GLY A 285 -22.97 12.76 -5.74
CA GLY A 285 -21.86 12.59 -6.68
C GLY A 285 -22.34 12.46 -8.12
N LYS A 286 -23.34 11.61 -8.38
CA LYS A 286 -23.93 11.44 -9.71
C LYS A 286 -24.53 12.75 -10.25
N SER A 287 -25.27 13.48 -9.41
CA SER A 287 -25.84 14.78 -9.77
C SER A 287 -24.77 15.83 -10.10
N GLN A 288 -23.63 15.82 -9.40
CA GLN A 288 -22.52 16.71 -9.69
C GLN A 288 -21.87 16.42 -11.04
N TYR A 289 -21.66 15.14 -11.40
CA TYR A 289 -21.15 14.77 -12.71
C TYR A 289 -22.11 15.19 -13.84
N GLU A 290 -23.41 14.94 -13.65
CA GLU A 290 -24.44 15.35 -14.61
C GLU A 290 -24.45 16.87 -14.80
N LYS A 291 -24.39 17.65 -13.71
CA LYS A 291 -24.29 19.11 -13.77
C LYS A 291 -23.03 19.57 -14.49
N ALA A 292 -21.86 19.01 -14.16
CA ALA A 292 -20.61 19.37 -14.81
C ALA A 292 -20.64 19.08 -16.32
N LEU A 293 -21.27 17.98 -16.75
CA LEU A 293 -21.42 17.64 -18.16
C LEU A 293 -22.41 18.55 -18.88
N VAL A 294 -23.52 18.90 -18.23
CA VAL A 294 -24.48 19.88 -18.75
C VAL A 294 -23.82 21.26 -18.88
N ASP A 295 -23.05 21.68 -17.88
CA ASP A 295 -22.33 22.95 -17.89
C ASP A 295 -21.22 22.96 -18.94
N LEU A 296 -20.54 21.83 -19.20
CA LEU A 296 -19.61 21.69 -20.32
C LEU A 296 -20.31 21.94 -21.65
N VAL A 297 -21.42 21.23 -21.90
CA VAL A 297 -22.17 21.38 -23.15
C VAL A 297 -22.67 22.82 -23.31
N LYS A 298 -23.20 23.43 -22.26
CA LYS A 298 -23.63 24.83 -22.27
C LYS A 298 -22.48 25.77 -22.55
N ASN A 299 -21.35 25.64 -21.86
CA ASN A 299 -20.20 26.51 -22.07
C ASN A 299 -19.61 26.34 -23.48
N MET A 300 -19.59 25.12 -24.02
CA MET A 300 -19.14 24.90 -25.40
C MET A 300 -20.09 25.52 -26.43
N ASN A 301 -21.39 25.59 -26.12
CA ASN A 301 -22.41 26.19 -26.98
C ASN A 301 -22.86 27.59 -26.52
N ASP A 302 -22.01 28.25 -25.73
CA ASP A 302 -22.25 29.63 -25.31
C ASP A 302 -21.76 30.59 -26.41
N ASP A 303 -22.50 31.67 -26.62
CA ASP A 303 -22.18 32.67 -27.64
C ASP A 303 -20.79 33.31 -27.41
N THR A 304 -20.33 33.41 -26.15
CA THR A 304 -19.00 33.93 -25.81
C THR A 304 -17.86 33.01 -26.25
N ASN A 305 -18.12 31.70 -26.34
CA ASN A 305 -17.18 30.68 -26.82
C ASN A 305 -17.44 30.28 -28.28
N GLY A 306 -18.40 30.94 -28.93
CA GLY A 306 -18.64 30.86 -30.36
C GLY A 306 -19.46 29.67 -30.83
N ASN A 307 -20.30 29.04 -30.00
CA ASN A 307 -21.17 27.93 -30.41
C ASN A 307 -20.40 26.75 -31.03
N LEU A 308 -19.41 26.28 -30.29
CA LEU A 308 -18.38 25.35 -30.74
C LEU A 308 -18.93 23.97 -31.14
N LEU A 309 -19.90 23.43 -30.38
CA LEU A 309 -20.50 22.13 -30.68
C LEU A 309 -21.34 22.20 -31.95
N ASP A 310 -22.10 23.28 -32.14
CA ASP A 310 -22.88 23.49 -33.36
C ASP A 310 -21.99 23.60 -34.60
N ARG A 311 -20.87 24.34 -34.50
CA ARG A 311 -19.90 24.47 -35.60
C ARG A 311 -19.22 23.15 -35.95
N LEU A 312 -18.81 22.37 -34.93
CA LEU A 312 -18.26 21.03 -35.14
C LEU A 312 -19.30 20.09 -35.77
N TYR A 313 -20.56 20.18 -35.35
CA TYR A 313 -21.65 19.41 -35.93
C TYR A 313 -21.87 19.76 -37.41
N CYS A 314 -21.93 21.05 -37.76
CA CYS A 314 -22.01 21.53 -39.14
C CYS A 314 -20.83 21.05 -39.99
N TYR A 315 -19.60 21.12 -39.45
CA TYR A 315 -18.40 20.62 -40.12
C TYR A 315 -18.48 19.12 -40.42
N CYS A 316 -18.89 18.31 -39.43
CA CYS A 316 -19.11 16.87 -39.61
C CYS A 316 -20.24 16.54 -40.60
N LYS A 317 -21.19 17.47 -40.82
CA LYS A 317 -22.29 17.33 -41.77
C LYS A 317 -22.01 17.95 -43.15
N GLY A 318 -20.82 18.51 -43.37
CA GLY A 318 -20.35 18.97 -44.67
C GLY A 318 -20.55 20.48 -44.95
N ASP A 319 -21.10 21.24 -44.00
CA ASP A 319 -21.11 22.69 -44.07
C ASP A 319 -19.70 23.22 -43.73
N LYS A 320 -19.06 23.90 -44.70
CA LYS A 320 -17.64 24.29 -44.59
C LYS A 320 -17.46 25.50 -43.67
N GLU A 321 -16.95 25.30 -42.46
CA GLU A 321 -16.19 26.35 -41.75
C GLU A 321 -14.73 26.39 -42.23
N GLN A 322 -14.22 27.59 -42.53
CA GLN A 322 -12.89 27.78 -43.14
C GLN A 322 -11.72 27.74 -42.15
N ASN A 323 -11.94 27.62 -40.84
CA ASN A 323 -10.85 27.77 -39.87
C ASN A 323 -10.93 26.81 -38.66
N LEU A 324 -10.39 25.60 -38.83
CA LEU A 324 -10.24 24.61 -37.74
C LEU A 324 -9.40 25.14 -36.55
N MET A 325 -8.51 26.11 -36.77
CA MET A 325 -7.73 26.73 -35.70
C MET A 325 -8.63 27.53 -34.75
N PHE A 326 -9.67 28.18 -35.28
CA PHE A 326 -10.63 28.92 -34.48
C PHE A 326 -11.45 27.99 -33.58
N ILE A 327 -11.94 26.88 -34.14
CA ILE A 327 -12.63 25.81 -33.41
C ILE A 327 -11.72 25.28 -32.28
N ALA A 328 -10.47 24.92 -32.59
CA ALA A 328 -9.53 24.40 -31.59
C ALA A 328 -9.22 25.43 -30.48
N THR A 329 -9.07 26.71 -30.83
CA THR A 329 -8.79 27.78 -29.86
C THR A 329 -9.95 27.95 -28.89
N ASN A 330 -11.19 27.96 -29.39
CA ASN A 330 -12.38 28.05 -28.54
C ASN A 330 -12.58 26.80 -27.68
N PHE A 331 -12.22 25.62 -28.18
CA PHE A 331 -12.22 24.38 -27.40
C PHE A 331 -11.33 24.50 -26.15
N PHE A 332 -10.13 25.06 -26.30
CA PHE A 332 -9.23 25.28 -25.16
C PHE A 332 -9.70 26.40 -24.24
N ASN A 333 -10.40 27.42 -24.74
CA ASN A 333 -11.00 28.47 -23.91
C ASN A 333 -12.12 27.92 -23.02
N VAL A 334 -12.99 27.07 -23.58
CA VAL A 334 -14.06 26.41 -22.81
C VAL A 334 -13.48 25.52 -21.73
N PHE A 335 -12.49 24.69 -22.07
CA PHE A 335 -11.80 23.88 -21.07
C PHE A 335 -11.21 24.74 -19.96
N ARG A 336 -10.61 25.89 -20.31
CA ARG A 336 -10.05 26.82 -19.31
C ARG A 336 -11.12 27.39 -18.38
N GLN A 337 -12.30 27.75 -18.88
CA GLN A 337 -13.43 28.19 -18.04
C GLN A 337 -13.90 27.09 -17.09
N MET A 338 -13.81 25.82 -17.52
CA MET A 338 -14.08 24.67 -16.66
C MET A 338 -12.92 24.30 -15.74
N GLY A 339 -11.87 25.12 -15.67
CA GLY A 339 -10.71 24.89 -14.83
C GLY A 339 -9.68 23.92 -15.41
N ILE A 340 -9.89 23.42 -16.64
CA ILE A 340 -8.98 22.53 -17.35
C ILE A 340 -8.01 23.35 -18.21
N SER A 341 -6.71 23.30 -17.93
CA SER A 341 -5.73 24.08 -18.69
C SER A 341 -4.41 23.35 -18.87
N PRO A 342 -3.73 23.53 -20.02
CA PRO A 342 -2.37 23.08 -20.17
C PRO A 342 -1.43 24.00 -19.38
N ARG A 343 -0.46 23.42 -18.67
CA ARG A 343 0.65 24.14 -18.04
C ARG A 343 1.99 23.62 -18.57
N GLU A 344 3.05 24.36 -18.25
CA GLU A 344 4.41 24.06 -18.70
C GLU A 344 4.59 24.01 -20.23
N THR A 345 3.75 24.75 -20.96
CA THR A 345 3.77 24.80 -22.44
C THR A 345 5.11 25.30 -23.00
N ILE A 346 5.88 26.04 -22.22
CA ILE A 346 7.25 26.50 -22.55
C ILE A 346 8.21 25.31 -22.72
N LYS A 347 7.97 24.19 -22.06
CA LYS A 347 8.78 22.96 -22.19
C LYS A 347 8.45 22.19 -23.47
N LEU A 348 7.41 22.55 -24.23
CA LEU A 348 7.08 21.88 -25.49
C LEU A 348 8.24 21.97 -26.48
N GLY A 349 8.63 20.83 -27.03
CA GLY A 349 9.75 20.72 -27.94
C GLY A 349 11.14 20.69 -27.29
N SER A 350 11.23 20.92 -25.97
CA SER A 350 12.49 20.77 -25.25
C SER A 350 12.91 19.29 -25.13
N SER A 351 14.22 19.05 -25.14
CA SER A 351 14.79 17.76 -24.75
C SER A 351 14.81 17.67 -23.23
N VAL A 352 14.29 16.57 -22.71
CA VAL A 352 14.35 16.21 -21.30
C VAL A 352 15.13 14.92 -21.15
N SER A 353 15.88 14.83 -20.06
CA SER A 353 16.54 13.59 -19.71
C SER A 353 15.49 12.58 -19.21
N ILE A 354 15.48 11.43 -19.85
CA ILE A 354 14.58 10.32 -19.57
C ILE A 354 15.42 9.21 -18.95
N GLU A 355 15.31 9.13 -17.63
CA GLU A 355 15.84 8.07 -16.80
C GLU A 355 14.77 7.02 -16.58
N GLU A 356 15.15 5.86 -16.06
CA GLU A 356 14.22 4.77 -15.75
C GLU A 356 12.99 5.22 -14.93
N TYR A 357 13.05 6.31 -14.15
CA TYR A 357 11.93 6.84 -13.34
C TYR A 357 11.20 8.02 -13.95
N SER A 358 11.62 8.47 -15.13
CA SER A 358 10.99 9.58 -15.82
C SER A 358 9.54 9.27 -16.19
N PHE A 359 9.11 8.01 -16.19
CA PHE A 359 7.68 7.66 -16.31
C PHE A 359 6.80 8.15 -15.15
N TYR A 360 7.39 8.54 -13.99
CA TYR A 360 6.65 9.24 -12.93
C TYR A 360 6.43 10.71 -13.24
N ASN A 361 7.24 11.33 -14.10
CA ASN A 361 7.09 12.75 -14.41
C ASN A 361 6.52 12.98 -15.81
N TYR A 362 6.44 11.93 -16.63
CA TYR A 362 6.08 12.00 -18.04
C TYR A 362 5.24 10.80 -18.47
N ARG A 363 4.31 11.03 -19.40
CA ARG A 363 3.73 9.96 -20.21
C ARG A 363 4.70 9.68 -21.36
N LEU A 364 5.08 8.44 -21.56
CA LEU A 364 6.12 8.06 -22.52
C LEU A 364 5.53 7.26 -23.67
N ASN A 365 6.12 7.39 -24.85
CA ASN A 365 5.72 6.63 -26.06
C ASN A 365 6.19 5.17 -26.06
N LYS A 366 7.12 4.81 -25.18
CA LYS A 366 7.67 3.46 -25.04
C LYS A 366 8.02 3.16 -23.58
N ASP A 367 8.08 1.87 -23.26
CA ASP A 367 8.62 1.43 -21.99
C ASP A 367 10.13 1.72 -21.95
N ILE A 368 10.58 2.33 -20.86
CA ILE A 368 11.96 2.77 -20.63
C ILE A 368 12.63 1.98 -19.50
N SER A 369 12.02 0.86 -19.10
CA SER A 369 12.47 0.03 -17.97
C SER A 369 13.94 -0.41 -18.06
N ASP A 370 14.52 -0.45 -19.26
CA ASP A 370 15.89 -0.93 -19.49
C ASP A 370 16.89 0.20 -19.89
N ILE A 371 16.47 1.46 -19.93
CA ILE A 371 17.31 2.55 -20.43
C ILE A 371 17.94 3.32 -19.26
N LYS A 372 19.28 3.32 -19.17
CA LYS A 372 20.05 4.03 -18.11
C LYS A 372 19.81 5.54 -18.12
N LEU A 373 19.83 6.14 -19.31
CA LEU A 373 19.61 7.55 -19.56
C LEU A 373 19.39 7.71 -21.07
N CYS A 374 18.29 8.32 -21.48
CA CYS A 374 18.05 8.70 -22.88
C CYS A 374 17.46 10.09 -22.95
N GLU A 375 17.49 10.70 -24.13
CA GLU A 375 16.80 11.96 -24.34
C GLU A 375 15.41 11.72 -24.92
N GLY A 376 14.42 12.40 -24.35
CA GLY A 376 13.08 12.47 -24.89
C GLY A 376 12.70 13.90 -25.21
N LYS A 377 11.83 14.09 -26.21
CA LYS A 377 11.30 15.39 -26.58
C LYS A 377 9.88 15.54 -26.05
N VAL A 378 9.59 16.59 -25.30
CA VAL A 378 8.22 16.89 -24.83
C VAL A 378 7.37 17.24 -26.05
N ILE A 379 6.30 16.47 -26.31
CA ILE A 379 5.40 16.67 -27.45
C ILE A 379 4.07 17.27 -27.00
N TYR A 380 3.55 16.87 -25.83
CA TYR A 380 2.31 17.41 -25.28
C TYR A 380 2.51 17.95 -23.86
N PRO A 381 1.78 19.00 -23.48
CA PRO A 381 1.95 19.64 -22.19
C PRO A 381 1.32 18.78 -21.08
N SER A 382 1.63 19.15 -19.84
CA SER A 382 0.85 18.72 -18.69
C SER A 382 -0.53 19.41 -18.69
N TRP A 383 -1.57 18.70 -18.24
CA TRP A 383 -2.93 19.24 -18.09
C TRP A 383 -3.33 19.28 -16.62
N PHE A 384 -4.05 20.33 -16.25
CA PHE A 384 -4.47 20.59 -14.88
C PHE A 384 -5.97 20.85 -14.82
N TYR A 385 -6.65 20.32 -13.82
CA TYR A 385 -8.00 20.72 -13.40
C TYR A 385 -7.91 21.48 -12.07
N ASN A 386 -8.33 22.75 -12.03
CA ASN A 386 -8.32 23.58 -10.83
C ASN A 386 -7.00 23.51 -10.04
N SER A 387 -5.87 23.61 -10.75
CA SER A 387 -4.50 23.52 -10.21
C SER A 387 -4.04 22.14 -9.74
N THR A 388 -4.85 21.09 -9.87
CA THR A 388 -4.42 19.69 -9.70
C THR A 388 -4.00 19.13 -11.06
N GLU A 389 -2.83 18.50 -11.15
CA GLU A 389 -2.39 17.86 -12.38
C GLU A 389 -3.26 16.62 -12.67
N ILE A 390 -3.84 16.56 -13.88
CA ILE A 390 -4.68 15.45 -14.33
C ILE A 390 -4.02 14.64 -15.45
N LEU A 391 -3.09 15.24 -16.21
CA LEU A 391 -2.27 14.50 -17.18
C LEU A 391 -0.84 15.03 -17.16
N LYS A 392 0.12 14.12 -17.02
CA LYS A 392 1.55 14.41 -17.16
C LYS A 392 1.92 14.85 -18.57
N PRO A 393 3.00 15.61 -18.75
CA PRO A 393 3.53 15.95 -20.06
C PRO A 393 3.86 14.67 -20.83
N TYR A 394 3.55 14.65 -22.13
CA TYR A 394 3.90 13.52 -22.98
C TYR A 394 5.27 13.74 -23.60
N VAL A 395 6.17 12.78 -23.40
CA VAL A 395 7.52 12.82 -23.93
C VAL A 395 7.69 11.68 -24.92
N ASN A 396 8.10 12.05 -26.13
CA ASN A 396 8.56 11.11 -27.13
C ASN A 396 10.03 10.82 -26.91
N VAL A 397 10.31 9.67 -26.32
CA VAL A 397 11.66 9.18 -26.05
C VAL A 397 12.29 8.76 -27.36
N LYS A 398 13.42 9.38 -27.73
CA LYS A 398 14.24 8.87 -28.83
C LYS A 398 15.08 7.71 -28.30
N GLY A 399 15.11 6.60 -29.02
CA GLY A 399 16.11 5.56 -28.74
C GLY A 399 15.91 4.34 -29.62
N GLU A 400 17.00 4.06 -30.33
CA GLU A 400 17.35 3.06 -31.34
C GLU A 400 16.38 2.85 -32.51
#